data_AF-A0A926HCY7-F1
#
_entry.id   AF-A0A926HCY7-F1
#
_cell.length_a   1.000
_cell.length_b   1.000
_cell.length_c   1.000
_cell.angle_alpha   90.00
_cell.angle_beta   90.00
_cell.angle_gamma   90.00
#
_symmetry.space_group_name_H-M   'P 1'
#
loop_
_entity.id
_entity.type
_entity.pdbx_description
1 polymer ?
#
loop_
_entity_poly.entity_id
_entity_poly.type
_entity_poly.pdbx_seq_one_letter_code
_entity_poly.pdbx_strand_id
1 'polypeptide(L)'
;SRTRPGWLIHKRLNGVEERIELRAEMTTFGRSDSCTVVIPLPIISRLHTAIELMHDRYVISDKGSANGTFVNGSQLEGPYQLSTSDEIWLGSDEIRLAFFDPEETVTLARHLRPAPLLIDDNAHVVHVYGVQSELSPLEYDLLLYLARNPGTVCTRDGCFRAVWHRSYDHQTCEDALNACIAKLRRNLRTAADSAGLDAPQITTIPRVGFRLDGDVAFTPRDGATPPRTPVVGLPTSS
;
A
#
# COMPACT_ATOMS: atom_id res chain seq x y z
N SER A 1 -3.80 12.54 12.71
CA SER A 1 -4.43 13.72 12.11
C SER A 1 -3.73 14.02 10.80
N ARG A 2 -4.50 14.36 9.75
CA ARG A 2 -3.95 14.81 8.47
C ARG A 2 -3.03 16.02 8.65
N THR A 3 -1.88 15.95 7.99
CA THR A 3 -0.83 16.97 7.89
C THR A 3 -0.87 17.75 6.57
N ARG A 4 -1.51 17.20 5.51
CA ARG A 4 -1.67 17.83 4.20
C ARG A 4 -3.12 17.75 3.67
N PRO A 5 -3.65 18.83 3.09
CA PRO A 5 -4.99 18.84 2.49
C PRO A 5 -4.99 18.09 1.15
N GLY A 6 -6.16 17.57 0.78
CA GLY A 6 -6.45 17.14 -0.59
C GLY A 6 -6.74 18.33 -1.51
N TRP A 7 -6.66 18.08 -2.81
CA TRP A 7 -6.80 19.10 -3.85
C TRP A 7 -7.76 18.63 -4.93
N LEU A 8 -8.48 19.58 -5.52
CA LEU A 8 -9.10 19.41 -6.82
C LEU A 8 -8.36 20.27 -7.84
N ILE A 9 -8.10 19.70 -9.01
CA ILE A 9 -7.47 20.36 -10.13
C ILE A 9 -8.51 20.54 -11.22
N HIS A 10 -8.91 21.79 -11.45
CA HIS A 10 -9.80 22.17 -12.53
C HIS A 10 -8.98 22.53 -13.76
N LYS A 11 -9.10 21.73 -14.83
CA LYS A 11 -8.46 22.01 -16.12
C LYS A 11 -9.40 22.85 -16.97
N ARG A 12 -9.19 24.16 -17.00
CA ARG A 12 -9.99 25.06 -17.85
C ARG A 12 -9.61 24.88 -19.31
N LEU A 13 -10.56 25.17 -20.22
CA LEU A 13 -10.38 25.05 -21.68
C LEU A 13 -9.23 25.91 -22.24
N ASN A 14 -8.82 26.96 -21.52
CA ASN A 14 -7.69 27.81 -21.87
C ASN A 14 -6.32 27.22 -21.45
N GLY A 15 -6.29 26.00 -20.92
CA GLY A 15 -5.07 25.33 -20.43
C GLY A 15 -4.61 25.79 -19.05
N VAL A 16 -5.31 26.73 -18.41
CA VAL A 16 -4.98 27.15 -17.04
C VAL A 16 -5.55 26.13 -16.05
N GLU A 17 -4.65 25.57 -15.24
CA GLU A 17 -5.04 24.71 -14.12
C GLU A 17 -5.32 25.56 -12.89
N GLU A 18 -6.52 25.42 -12.33
CA GLU A 18 -6.89 26.03 -11.07
C GLU A 18 -6.92 24.95 -9.98
N ARG A 19 -6.22 25.21 -8.87
CA ARG A 19 -6.15 24.29 -7.74
C ARG A 19 -7.06 24.78 -6.63
N ILE A 20 -7.96 23.89 -6.20
CA ILE A 20 -8.90 24.12 -5.12
C ILE A 20 -8.47 23.25 -3.96
N GLU A 21 -8.14 23.86 -2.83
CA GLU A 21 -7.82 23.16 -1.60
C GLU A 21 -9.11 22.63 -0.94
N LEU A 22 -9.12 21.35 -0.56
CA LEU A 22 -10.23 20.76 0.19
C LEU A 22 -10.06 21.04 1.68
N ARG A 23 -11.02 21.75 2.28
CA ARG A 23 -11.02 22.09 3.71
C ARG A 23 -11.13 20.82 4.56
N ALA A 24 -10.68 20.94 5.81
CA ALA A 24 -10.59 19.80 6.75
C ALA A 24 -11.94 19.25 7.24
N GLU A 25 -13.06 19.96 7.04
CA GLU A 25 -14.38 19.51 7.49
C GLU A 25 -15.32 19.30 6.30
N MET A 26 -15.47 20.32 5.46
CA MET A 26 -16.43 20.32 4.36
C MET A 26 -16.03 21.33 3.28
N THR A 27 -16.09 20.90 2.03
CA THR A 27 -16.04 21.77 0.85
C THR A 27 -17.32 21.60 0.04
N THR A 28 -18.14 22.65 -0.07
CA THR A 28 -19.37 22.64 -0.87
C THR A 28 -19.16 23.25 -2.24
N PHE A 29 -19.83 22.68 -3.24
CA PHE A 29 -19.78 23.12 -4.64
C PHE A 29 -21.19 23.45 -5.10
N GLY A 30 -21.35 24.59 -5.78
CA GLY A 30 -22.65 24.99 -6.29
C GLY A 30 -22.61 26.37 -6.95
N ARG A 31 -23.75 26.77 -7.52
CA ARG A 31 -23.88 28.10 -8.15
C ARG A 31 -24.14 29.23 -7.15
N SER A 32 -24.51 28.91 -5.91
CA SER A 32 -24.71 29.92 -4.88
C SER A 32 -23.36 30.43 -4.39
N ASP A 33 -23.30 31.73 -4.16
CA ASP A 33 -22.23 32.42 -3.43
C ASP A 33 -21.97 31.89 -2.01
N SER A 34 -22.94 31.18 -1.41
CA SER A 34 -22.79 30.50 -0.12
C SER A 34 -21.92 29.22 -0.16
N CYS A 35 -21.57 28.72 -1.35
CA CYS A 35 -20.72 27.54 -1.50
C CYS A 35 -19.23 27.89 -1.33
N THR A 36 -18.45 26.95 -0.81
CA THR A 36 -16.98 27.10 -0.72
C THR A 36 -16.37 27.30 -2.11
N VAL A 37 -16.90 26.58 -3.11
CA VAL A 37 -16.50 26.69 -4.51
C VAL A 37 -17.72 27.07 -5.33
N VAL A 38 -17.68 28.29 -5.86
CA VAL A 38 -18.78 28.87 -6.64
C VAL A 38 -18.56 28.60 -8.12
N ILE A 39 -19.50 27.88 -8.74
CA ILE A 39 -19.50 27.61 -10.18
C ILE A 39 -20.77 28.26 -10.76
N PRO A 40 -20.68 29.51 -11.27
CA PRO A 40 -21.84 30.33 -11.61
C PRO A 40 -22.44 29.95 -12.98
N LEU A 41 -22.73 28.66 -13.17
CA LEU A 41 -23.30 28.12 -14.40
C LEU A 41 -24.75 27.65 -14.15
N PRO A 42 -25.69 27.88 -15.09
CA PRO A 42 -27.09 27.48 -14.91
C PRO A 42 -27.29 25.98 -14.69
N ILE A 43 -26.42 25.16 -15.29
CA ILE A 43 -26.44 23.69 -15.16
C ILE A 43 -26.00 23.20 -13.78
N ILE A 44 -25.42 24.07 -12.95
CA ILE A 44 -25.04 23.77 -11.59
C ILE A 44 -26.16 24.19 -10.63
N SER A 45 -26.42 23.34 -9.64
CA SER A 45 -27.45 23.59 -8.62
C SER A 45 -26.93 24.53 -7.54
N ARG A 46 -27.81 25.21 -6.79
CA ARG A 46 -27.40 26.20 -5.77
C ARG A 46 -26.41 25.61 -4.77
N LEU A 47 -26.74 24.42 -4.29
CA LEU A 47 -25.85 23.47 -3.64
C LEU A 47 -25.93 22.20 -4.51
N HIS A 48 -24.81 21.79 -5.10
CA HIS A 48 -24.79 20.71 -6.09
C HIS A 48 -24.17 19.45 -5.51
N THR A 49 -22.96 19.57 -4.97
CA THR A 49 -22.26 18.47 -4.31
C THR A 49 -21.47 18.98 -3.13
N ALA A 50 -21.06 18.07 -2.25
CA ALA A 50 -20.16 18.39 -1.16
C ALA A 50 -19.13 17.28 -0.99
N ILE A 51 -17.93 17.68 -0.59
CA ILE A 51 -16.84 16.78 -0.23
C ILE A 51 -16.55 16.96 1.25
N GLU A 52 -16.71 15.86 2.00
CA GLU A 52 -16.54 15.78 3.44
C GLU A 52 -15.28 14.97 3.76
N LEU A 53 -14.49 15.41 4.75
CA LEU A 53 -13.40 14.59 5.27
C LEU A 53 -13.92 13.75 6.44
N MET A 54 -14.12 12.46 6.22
CA MET A 54 -14.62 11.51 7.23
C MET A 54 -13.57 10.42 7.48
N HIS A 55 -13.18 10.21 8.74
CA HIS A 55 -12.22 9.15 9.12
C HIS A 55 -10.96 9.11 8.24
N ASP A 56 -10.38 10.29 7.97
CA ASP A 56 -9.18 10.45 7.13
C ASP A 56 -9.38 10.21 5.62
N ARG A 57 -10.63 10.06 5.16
CA ARG A 57 -11.00 9.85 3.76
C ARG A 57 -11.90 10.97 3.25
N TYR A 58 -11.66 11.43 2.03
CA TYR A 58 -12.57 12.35 1.37
C TYR A 58 -13.75 11.58 0.76
N VAL A 59 -14.96 12.01 1.10
CA VAL A 59 -16.21 11.43 0.62
C VAL A 59 -16.98 12.51 -0.11
N ILE A 60 -17.27 12.29 -1.38
CA ILE A 60 -18.14 13.15 -2.19
C ILE A 60 -19.58 12.68 -2.09
N SER A 61 -20.53 13.61 -2.03
CA SER A 61 -21.96 13.33 -2.04
C SER A 61 -22.71 14.38 -2.84
N ASP A 62 -23.52 13.93 -3.80
CA ASP A 62 -24.49 14.78 -4.47
C ASP A 62 -25.54 15.27 -3.46
N LYS A 63 -25.89 16.56 -3.50
CA LYS A 63 -26.84 17.18 -2.55
C LYS A 63 -28.20 17.45 -3.22
N GLY A 64 -28.63 16.55 -4.09
CA GLY A 64 -29.90 16.62 -4.81
C GLY A 64 -29.82 17.55 -6.02
N SER A 65 -28.72 17.47 -6.77
CA SER A 65 -28.52 18.31 -7.94
C SER A 65 -29.43 17.92 -9.10
N ALA A 66 -29.83 18.90 -9.91
CA ALA A 66 -30.73 18.65 -11.04
C ALA A 66 -30.12 17.82 -12.17
N ASN A 67 -28.79 17.95 -12.38
CA ASN A 67 -28.07 17.32 -13.48
C ASN A 67 -27.12 16.21 -13.02
N GLY A 68 -27.07 15.92 -11.72
CA GLY A 68 -26.23 14.89 -11.14
C GLY A 68 -24.76 15.27 -10.99
N THR A 69 -24.09 14.54 -10.08
CA THR A 69 -22.64 14.50 -9.92
C THR A 69 -22.14 13.16 -10.42
N PHE A 70 -21.03 13.14 -11.16
CA PHE A 70 -20.42 11.92 -11.70
C PHE A 70 -19.00 11.77 -11.20
N VAL A 71 -18.55 10.53 -11.01
CA VAL A 71 -17.16 10.19 -10.73
C VAL A 71 -16.74 9.11 -11.73
N ASN A 72 -15.63 9.35 -12.45
CA ASN A 72 -15.10 8.47 -13.48
C ASN A 72 -16.17 8.08 -14.54
N GLY A 73 -17.01 9.03 -14.93
CA GLY A 73 -18.10 8.85 -15.90
C GLY A 73 -19.36 8.16 -15.36
N SER A 74 -19.38 7.72 -14.10
CA SER A 74 -20.54 7.09 -13.46
C SER A 74 -21.26 8.06 -12.53
N GLN A 75 -22.59 8.15 -12.62
CA GLN A 75 -23.38 9.03 -11.75
C GLN A 75 -23.37 8.53 -10.31
N LEU A 76 -23.27 9.44 -9.35
CA LEU A 76 -23.35 9.11 -7.93
C LEU A 76 -24.79 8.73 -7.55
N GLU A 77 -24.96 7.52 -7.01
CA GLU A 77 -26.21 7.06 -6.39
C GLU A 77 -26.22 7.25 -4.85
N GLY A 78 -25.07 7.61 -4.29
CA GLY A 78 -24.87 7.83 -2.86
C GLY A 78 -23.48 8.39 -2.56
N PRO A 79 -23.09 8.46 -1.28
CA PRO A 79 -21.75 8.88 -0.89
C PRO A 79 -20.67 7.99 -1.54
N TYR A 80 -19.63 8.61 -2.07
CA TYR A 80 -18.53 7.94 -2.74
C TYR A 80 -17.18 8.36 -2.14
N GLN A 81 -16.34 7.39 -1.79
CA GLN A 81 -15.00 7.65 -1.28
C GLN A 81 -14.05 7.96 -2.43
N LEU A 82 -13.53 9.20 -2.48
CA LEU A 82 -12.59 9.64 -3.51
C LEU A 82 -11.23 8.98 -3.33
N SER A 83 -10.63 8.60 -4.47
CA SER A 83 -9.25 8.13 -4.59
C SER A 83 -8.47 9.03 -5.54
N THR A 84 -7.17 9.18 -5.32
CA THR A 84 -6.28 10.03 -6.11
C THR A 84 -6.35 9.65 -7.58
N SER A 85 -6.50 10.65 -8.44
CA SER A 85 -6.77 10.54 -9.90
C SER A 85 -8.23 10.35 -10.28
N ASP A 86 -9.16 10.25 -9.33
CA ASP A 86 -10.59 10.25 -9.65
C ASP A 86 -10.98 11.54 -10.37
N GLU A 87 -11.73 11.41 -11.47
CA GLU A 87 -12.26 12.52 -12.24
C GLU A 87 -13.73 12.76 -11.84
N ILE A 88 -14.02 13.97 -11.37
CA ILE A 88 -15.36 14.38 -10.93
C ILE A 88 -15.97 15.29 -11.98
N TRP A 89 -17.20 15.00 -12.41
CA TRP A 89 -17.99 15.87 -13.28
C TRP A 89 -19.20 16.43 -12.54
N LEU A 90 -19.46 17.73 -12.71
CA LEU A 90 -20.59 18.40 -12.07
C LEU A 90 -21.60 18.83 -13.14
N GLY A 91 -22.75 18.15 -13.19
CA GLY A 91 -23.84 18.41 -14.14
C GLY A 91 -23.54 18.12 -15.61
N SER A 92 -22.31 18.30 -16.09
CA SER A 92 -21.84 17.91 -17.41
C SER A 92 -20.36 17.53 -17.37
N ASP A 93 -19.90 16.82 -18.39
CA ASP A 93 -18.49 16.51 -18.60
C ASP A 93 -17.66 17.73 -19.02
N GLU A 94 -18.24 18.92 -19.19
CA GLU A 94 -17.46 20.14 -19.42
C GLU A 94 -16.85 20.68 -18.12
N ILE A 95 -17.40 20.29 -16.96
CA ILE A 95 -16.97 20.74 -15.64
C ILE A 95 -16.24 19.60 -14.95
N ARG A 96 -14.96 19.41 -15.31
CA ARG A 96 -14.12 18.32 -14.81
C ARG A 96 -13.15 18.78 -13.72
N LEU A 97 -13.13 18.05 -12.62
CA LEU A 97 -12.25 18.26 -11.49
C LEU A 97 -11.48 16.96 -11.22
N ALA A 98 -10.15 16.99 -11.31
CA ALA A 98 -9.33 15.84 -10.95
C ALA A 98 -8.98 15.91 -9.45
N PHE A 99 -9.26 14.84 -8.71
CA PHE A 99 -8.95 14.75 -7.30
C PHE A 99 -7.52 14.26 -7.05
N PHE A 100 -6.84 14.89 -6.09
CA PHE A 100 -5.49 14.53 -5.67
C PHE A 100 -5.36 14.59 -4.16
N ASP A 101 -5.01 13.46 -3.53
CA ASP A 101 -4.72 13.40 -2.12
C ASP A 101 -3.24 13.02 -1.88
N PRO A 102 -2.41 13.97 -1.40
CA PRO A 102 -1.02 13.68 -1.10
C PRO A 102 -0.85 12.68 0.04
N GLU A 103 -1.80 12.57 0.99
CA GLU A 103 -1.71 11.61 2.10
C GLU A 103 -2.14 10.21 1.71
N GLU A 104 -3.11 10.08 0.81
CA GLU A 104 -3.41 8.80 0.19
C GLU A 104 -2.22 8.30 -0.62
N THR A 105 -1.57 9.19 -1.38
CA THR A 105 -0.35 8.87 -2.13
C THR A 105 0.78 8.44 -1.20
N VAL A 106 0.95 9.09 -0.03
CA VAL A 106 1.93 8.67 0.99
C VAL A 106 1.56 7.33 1.63
N THR A 107 0.27 7.07 1.88
CA THR A 107 -0.21 5.81 2.46
C THR A 107 -0.04 4.64 1.48
N LEU A 108 -0.40 4.83 0.21
CA LEU A 108 -0.12 3.91 -0.90
C LEU A 108 1.38 3.71 -1.09
N ALA A 109 2.19 4.76 -1.06
CA ALA A 109 3.65 4.66 -1.16
C ALA A 109 4.29 3.91 0.03
N ARG A 110 3.70 4.01 1.24
CA ARG A 110 4.10 3.19 2.40
C ARG A 110 3.76 1.70 2.21
N HIS A 111 2.67 1.39 1.52
CA HIS A 111 2.31 0.02 1.15
C HIS A 111 3.05 -0.49 -0.11
N LEU A 112 3.63 0.43 -0.89
CA LEU A 112 4.53 0.14 -2.02
C LEU A 112 5.99 0.06 -1.62
N ARG A 113 6.34 0.15 -0.33
CA ARG A 113 7.61 -0.39 0.14
C ARG A 113 7.54 -1.90 -0.15
N PRO A 114 8.31 -2.45 -1.09
CA PRO A 114 8.39 -3.89 -1.20
C PRO A 114 8.74 -4.43 0.18
N ALA A 115 8.07 -5.52 0.59
CA ALA A 115 8.39 -6.17 1.85
C ALA A 115 9.92 -6.33 1.94
N PRO A 116 10.54 -6.07 3.11
CA PRO A 116 11.98 -6.22 3.28
C PRO A 116 12.49 -7.54 2.76
N LEU A 117 11.68 -8.59 2.91
CA LEU A 117 11.87 -9.88 2.27
C LEU A 117 10.57 -10.32 1.59
N LEU A 118 10.60 -10.57 0.28
CA LEU A 118 9.54 -11.20 -0.48
C LEU A 118 10.03 -12.55 -1.00
N ILE A 119 9.31 -13.62 -0.68
CA ILE A 119 9.64 -14.98 -1.10
C ILE A 119 8.57 -15.50 -2.06
N ASP A 120 9.00 -15.89 -3.25
CA ASP A 120 8.21 -16.69 -4.17
C ASP A 120 8.52 -18.18 -3.94
N ASP A 121 7.62 -18.87 -3.23
CA ASP A 121 7.73 -20.30 -2.92
C ASP A 121 7.49 -21.19 -4.16
N ASN A 122 6.82 -20.67 -5.19
CA ASN A 122 6.56 -21.42 -6.41
C ASN A 122 7.76 -21.33 -7.38
N ALA A 123 8.35 -20.14 -7.49
CA ALA A 123 9.49 -19.89 -8.37
C ALA A 123 10.86 -20.15 -7.71
N HIS A 124 10.90 -20.38 -6.40
CA HIS A 124 12.12 -20.44 -5.59
C HIS A 124 12.98 -19.17 -5.71
N VAL A 125 12.32 -18.00 -5.75
CA VAL A 125 12.97 -16.70 -5.89
C VAL A 125 12.77 -15.87 -4.63
N VAL A 126 13.80 -15.11 -4.26
CA VAL A 126 13.76 -14.22 -3.10
C VAL A 126 14.12 -12.82 -3.55
N HIS A 127 13.30 -11.85 -3.18
CA HIS A 127 13.56 -10.43 -3.39
C HIS A 127 13.78 -9.75 -2.03
N VAL A 128 14.84 -8.95 -1.93
CA VAL A 128 15.14 -8.09 -0.78
C VAL A 128 14.90 -6.66 -1.23
N TYR A 129 13.87 -6.01 -0.67
CA TYR A 129 13.39 -4.71 -1.13
C TYR A 129 13.18 -4.61 -2.66
N GLY A 130 12.71 -5.69 -3.29
CA GLY A 130 12.49 -5.79 -4.73
C GLY A 130 13.71 -6.24 -5.55
N VAL A 131 14.91 -6.22 -4.99
CA VAL A 131 16.13 -6.73 -5.67
C VAL A 131 16.21 -8.24 -5.49
N GLN A 132 16.28 -8.99 -6.60
CA GLN A 132 16.43 -10.44 -6.55
C GLN A 132 17.78 -10.84 -5.92
N SER A 133 17.73 -11.73 -4.93
CA SER A 133 18.91 -12.30 -4.27
C SER A 133 19.24 -13.66 -4.87
N GLU A 134 20.50 -13.87 -5.25
CA GLU A 134 20.99 -15.17 -5.74
C GLU A 134 21.32 -16.08 -4.55
N LEU A 135 20.40 -16.95 -4.18
CA LEU A 135 20.59 -17.94 -3.11
C LEU A 135 20.88 -19.32 -3.70
N SER A 136 21.77 -20.07 -3.04
CA SER A 136 21.88 -21.51 -3.30
C SER A 136 20.67 -22.26 -2.74
N PRO A 137 20.36 -23.50 -3.18
CA PRO A 137 19.24 -24.27 -2.66
C PRO A 137 19.25 -24.40 -1.13
N LEU A 138 20.44 -24.63 -0.55
CA LEU A 138 20.59 -24.75 0.92
C LEU A 138 20.30 -23.43 1.65
N GLU A 139 20.72 -22.30 1.08
CA GLU A 139 20.44 -20.98 1.65
C GLU A 139 18.95 -20.63 1.53
N TYR A 140 18.34 -20.99 0.40
CA TYR A 140 16.91 -20.82 0.17
C TYR A 140 16.09 -21.61 1.18
N ASP A 141 16.37 -22.91 1.36
CA ASP A 141 15.65 -23.77 2.30
C ASP A 141 15.79 -23.27 3.74
N LEU A 142 17.00 -22.79 4.10
CA LEU A 142 17.25 -22.20 5.41
C LEU A 142 16.44 -20.91 5.60
N LEU A 143 16.46 -20.04 4.61
CA LEU A 143 15.72 -18.79 4.64
C LEU A 143 14.22 -19.05 4.70
N LEU A 144 13.70 -19.98 3.89
CA LEU A 144 12.29 -20.35 3.87
C LEU A 144 11.84 -20.88 5.24
N TYR A 145 12.65 -21.70 5.89
CA TYR A 145 12.36 -22.19 7.24
C TYR A 145 12.31 -21.07 8.29
N LEU A 146 13.27 -20.14 8.25
CA LEU A 146 13.29 -18.96 9.14
C LEU A 146 12.12 -18.02 8.84
N ALA A 147 11.81 -17.82 7.56
CA ALA A 147 10.80 -16.91 7.04
C ALA A 147 9.37 -17.39 7.29
N ARG A 148 9.16 -18.70 7.43
CA ARG A 148 7.88 -19.28 7.91
C ARG A 148 7.69 -19.10 9.42
N ASN A 149 8.74 -18.72 10.17
CA ASN A 149 8.71 -18.51 11.62
C ASN A 149 9.35 -17.16 12.01
N PRO A 150 8.93 -16.03 11.42
CA PRO A 150 9.58 -14.74 11.64
C PRO A 150 9.44 -14.33 13.11
N GLY A 151 10.48 -13.69 13.67
CA GLY A 151 10.51 -13.30 15.09
C GLY A 151 10.58 -14.46 16.09
N THR A 152 10.54 -15.72 15.64
CA THR A 152 10.69 -16.91 16.49
C THR A 152 12.11 -17.44 16.40
N VAL A 153 12.66 -17.94 17.52
CA VAL A 153 13.98 -18.56 17.54
C VAL A 153 13.88 -19.98 16.99
N CYS A 154 14.39 -20.17 15.77
CA CYS A 154 14.57 -21.48 15.18
C CYS A 154 15.84 -22.15 15.75
N THR A 155 15.71 -23.38 16.26
CA THR A 155 16.83 -24.09 16.89
C THR A 155 17.89 -24.52 15.87
N ARG A 156 19.15 -24.70 16.30
CA ARG A 156 20.22 -25.21 15.44
C ARG A 156 19.86 -26.55 14.76
N ASP A 157 19.31 -27.49 15.52
CA ASP A 157 18.84 -28.78 15.01
C ASP A 157 17.69 -28.60 13.99
N GLY A 158 16.71 -27.73 14.28
CA GLY A 158 15.62 -27.42 13.37
C GLY A 158 16.09 -26.82 12.05
N CYS A 159 16.97 -25.82 12.11
CA CYS A 159 17.58 -25.22 10.92
C CYS A 159 18.39 -26.22 10.11
N PHE A 160 19.15 -27.10 10.76
CA PHE A 160 19.95 -28.11 10.06
C PHE A 160 19.06 -29.15 9.36
N ARG A 161 18.02 -29.65 10.04
CA ARG A 161 17.07 -30.61 9.45
C ARG A 161 16.28 -30.03 8.29
N ALA A 162 15.96 -28.74 8.34
CA ALA A 162 15.24 -28.06 7.27
C ALA A 162 16.03 -28.04 5.95
N VAL A 163 17.37 -27.96 6.04
CA VAL A 163 18.26 -27.77 4.89
C VAL A 163 18.87 -29.09 4.39
N TRP A 164 19.33 -29.95 5.32
CA TRP A 164 20.05 -31.18 4.98
C TRP A 164 19.20 -32.44 5.09
N HIS A 165 17.97 -32.36 5.64
CA HIS A 165 17.06 -33.49 5.86
C HIS A 165 17.71 -34.70 6.58
N ARG A 166 18.66 -34.43 7.48
CA ARG A 166 19.43 -35.44 8.22
C ARG A 166 19.47 -35.13 9.71
N SER A 167 19.79 -36.14 10.51
CA SER A 167 20.01 -35.99 11.95
C SER A 167 21.19 -35.05 12.23
N TYR A 168 21.01 -34.18 13.21
CA TYR A 168 22.01 -33.20 13.61
C TYR A 168 23.07 -33.84 14.51
N ASP A 169 24.32 -33.82 14.06
CA ASP A 169 25.51 -34.16 14.84
C ASP A 169 26.34 -32.90 15.11
N HIS A 170 26.52 -32.57 16.39
CA HIS A 170 27.07 -31.29 16.84
C HIS A 170 28.46 -30.99 16.26
N GLN A 171 29.30 -32.00 16.04
CA GLN A 171 30.69 -31.80 15.68
C GLN A 171 30.93 -31.47 14.19
N THR A 172 30.07 -31.94 13.29
CA THR A 172 30.22 -31.71 11.83
C THR A 172 29.13 -30.79 11.27
N CYS A 173 27.97 -30.74 11.93
CA CYS A 173 26.82 -29.98 11.45
C CYS A 173 26.90 -28.49 11.82
N GLU A 174 27.62 -28.12 12.89
CA GLU A 174 27.76 -26.72 13.30
C GLU A 174 28.51 -25.87 12.27
N ASP A 175 29.64 -26.35 11.76
CA ASP A 175 30.43 -25.62 10.77
C ASP A 175 29.66 -25.42 9.46
N ALA A 176 28.98 -26.47 9.00
CA ALA A 176 28.14 -26.42 7.81
C ALA A 176 26.98 -25.43 7.97
N LEU A 177 26.29 -25.45 9.12
CA LEU A 177 25.18 -24.54 9.40
C LEU A 177 25.67 -23.08 9.54
N ASN A 178 26.78 -22.86 10.24
CA ASN A 178 27.37 -21.53 10.41
C ASN A 178 27.84 -20.96 9.06
N ALA A 179 28.46 -21.78 8.21
CA ALA A 179 28.84 -21.38 6.85
C ALA A 179 27.62 -21.01 6.00
N CYS A 180 26.55 -21.79 6.07
CA CYS A 180 25.29 -21.51 5.36
C CYS A 180 24.65 -20.19 5.84
N ILE A 181 24.55 -19.97 7.16
CA ILE A 181 24.06 -18.71 7.74
C ILE A 181 24.92 -17.52 7.30
N ALA A 182 26.25 -17.67 7.31
CA ALA A 182 27.16 -16.61 6.90
C ALA A 182 26.98 -16.24 5.42
N LYS A 183 26.75 -17.24 4.55
CA LYS A 183 26.51 -17.02 3.12
C LYS A 183 25.14 -16.41 2.86
N LEU A 184 24.09 -16.89 3.55
CA LEU A 184 22.75 -16.32 3.48
C LEU A 184 22.78 -14.83 3.88
N ARG A 185 23.39 -14.47 5.01
CA ARG A 185 23.55 -13.07 5.43
C ARG A 185 24.27 -12.21 4.40
N ARG A 186 25.28 -12.77 3.72
CA ARG A 186 26.04 -12.06 2.69
C ARG A 186 25.15 -11.76 1.48
N ASN A 187 24.41 -12.74 0.98
CA ASN A 187 23.59 -12.58 -0.21
C ASN A 187 22.40 -11.64 0.04
N LEU A 188 21.80 -11.70 1.23
CA LEU A 188 20.76 -10.75 1.65
C LEU A 188 21.33 -9.32 1.74
N ARG A 189 22.55 -9.16 2.25
CA ARG A 189 23.25 -7.86 2.31
C ARG A 189 23.55 -7.32 0.92
N THR A 190 24.10 -8.13 0.03
CA THR A 190 24.39 -7.70 -1.35
C THR A 190 23.13 -7.19 -2.07
N ALA A 191 22.00 -7.88 -1.90
CA ALA A 191 20.73 -7.42 -2.45
C ALA A 191 20.22 -6.12 -1.78
N ALA A 192 20.33 -6.00 -0.45
CA ALA A 192 19.93 -4.80 0.28
C ALA A 192 20.80 -3.57 -0.03
N ASP A 193 22.11 -3.76 -0.13
CA ASP A 193 23.08 -2.71 -0.51
C ASP A 193 22.75 -2.16 -1.91
N SER A 194 22.30 -3.04 -2.82
CA SER A 194 21.87 -2.65 -4.17
C SER A 194 20.57 -1.84 -4.17
N ALA A 195 19.74 -2.00 -3.12
CA ALA A 195 18.55 -1.18 -2.87
C ALA A 195 18.85 0.07 -2.02
N GLY A 196 20.09 0.26 -1.54
CA GLY A 196 20.48 1.34 -0.65
C GLY A 196 19.84 1.27 0.74
N LEU A 197 19.49 0.07 1.21
CA LEU A 197 18.80 -0.19 2.46
C LEU A 197 19.53 -1.23 3.32
N ASP A 198 19.23 -1.25 4.62
CA ASP A 198 19.81 -2.23 5.54
C ASP A 198 19.22 -3.63 5.34
N ALA A 199 20.08 -4.64 5.31
CA ALA A 199 19.66 -6.03 5.14
C ALA A 199 18.73 -6.51 6.27
N PRO A 200 17.73 -7.36 5.97
CA PRO A 200 16.96 -8.04 7.01
C PRO A 200 17.90 -8.86 7.90
N GLN A 201 17.73 -8.72 9.23
CA GLN A 201 18.70 -9.25 10.18
C GLN A 201 18.37 -10.70 10.53
N ILE A 202 19.38 -11.56 10.45
CA ILE A 202 19.32 -12.90 11.04
C ILE A 202 20.13 -12.84 12.33
N THR A 203 19.48 -12.80 13.49
CA THR A 203 20.12 -12.73 14.81
C THR A 203 20.55 -14.11 15.27
N THR A 204 21.81 -14.24 15.69
CA THR A 204 22.29 -15.46 16.36
C THR A 204 21.91 -15.41 17.83
N ILE A 205 21.17 -16.41 18.31
CA ILE A 205 20.92 -16.63 19.73
C ILE A 205 21.94 -17.67 20.23
N PRO A 206 22.89 -17.28 21.10
CA PRO A 206 23.94 -18.17 21.58
C PRO A 206 23.37 -19.46 22.15
N ARG A 207 23.95 -20.61 21.77
CA ARG A 207 23.56 -21.96 22.23
C ARG A 207 22.14 -22.43 21.88
N VAL A 208 21.31 -21.59 21.23
CA VAL A 208 19.93 -21.94 20.87
C VAL A 208 19.77 -22.07 19.36
N GLY A 209 20.08 -21.02 18.60
CA GLY A 209 19.84 -21.02 17.16
C GLY A 209 19.79 -19.63 16.55
N PHE A 210 18.82 -19.40 15.66
CA PHE A 210 18.75 -18.22 14.81
C PHE A 210 17.33 -17.67 14.76
N ARG A 211 17.20 -16.35 14.61
CA ARG A 211 15.91 -15.67 14.45
C ARG A 211 16.00 -14.70 13.29
N LEU A 212 15.01 -14.69 12.41
CA LEU A 212 14.85 -13.67 11.39
C LEU A 212 14.07 -12.49 11.98
N ASP A 213 14.75 -11.35 12.08
CA ASP A 213 14.24 -10.08 12.56
C ASP A 213 13.94 -9.19 11.34
N GLY A 214 12.73 -9.32 10.79
CA GLY A 214 12.28 -8.55 9.63
C GLY A 214 10.90 -8.98 9.14
N ASP A 215 10.21 -8.05 8.47
CA ASP A 215 8.91 -8.34 7.83
C ASP A 215 9.11 -9.19 6.57
N VAL A 216 8.38 -10.30 6.51
CA VAL A 216 8.42 -11.27 5.41
C VAL A 216 7.06 -11.32 4.74
N ALA A 217 7.04 -11.17 3.42
CA ALA A 217 5.89 -11.45 2.59
C ALA A 217 6.14 -12.68 1.72
N PHE A 218 5.07 -13.43 1.43
CA PHE A 218 5.07 -14.50 0.46
C PHE A 218 4.22 -14.10 -0.73
N THR A 219 4.63 -14.44 -1.95
CA THR A 219 3.74 -14.27 -3.11
C THR A 219 2.49 -15.14 -2.90
N PRO A 220 1.29 -14.61 -3.16
CA PRO A 220 0.08 -15.41 -3.13
C PRO A 220 0.24 -16.57 -4.12
N ARG A 221 -0.13 -17.79 -3.72
CA ARG A 221 0.03 -18.99 -4.56
C ARG A 221 -0.71 -18.89 -5.89
N ASP A 222 -1.73 -18.05 -5.96
CA ASP A 222 -2.46 -17.66 -7.17
C ASP A 222 -2.39 -16.14 -7.25
N GLY A 223 -1.95 -15.55 -8.37
CA GLY A 223 -1.75 -14.11 -8.57
C GLY A 223 -3.01 -13.23 -8.46
N ALA A 224 -3.73 -13.31 -7.35
CA ALA A 224 -4.96 -12.60 -7.07
C ALA A 224 -4.64 -11.20 -6.52
N THR A 225 -4.85 -10.20 -7.37
CA THR A 225 -5.07 -8.81 -6.97
C THR A 225 -6.15 -8.79 -5.87
N PRO A 226 -5.93 -8.12 -4.73
CA PRO A 226 -6.95 -8.02 -3.70
C PRO A 226 -8.19 -7.32 -4.27
N PRO A 227 -9.41 -7.83 -4.03
CA PRO A 227 -10.62 -7.17 -4.48
C PRO A 227 -10.76 -5.81 -3.83
N ARG A 228 -11.03 -4.78 -4.63
CA ARG A 228 -11.43 -3.45 -4.12
C ARG A 228 -12.74 -3.62 -3.35
N THR A 229 -12.69 -3.41 -2.04
CA THR A 229 -13.86 -3.52 -1.17
C THR A 229 -14.85 -2.40 -1.51
N PRO A 230 -16.12 -2.69 -1.84
CA PRO A 230 -17.16 -1.67 -1.81
C PRO A 230 -17.38 -1.27 -0.35
N VAL A 231 -17.40 0.04 -0.06
CA VAL A 231 -17.71 0.56 1.27
C VAL A 231 -19.19 0.28 1.54
N VAL A 232 -19.46 -0.71 2.40
CA VAL A 232 -20.78 -0.96 2.96
C VAL A 232 -21.17 0.24 3.83
N GLY A 233 -22.35 0.81 3.57
CA GLY A 233 -22.83 2.04 4.17
C GLY A 233 -22.86 2.03 5.70
N LEU A 234 -22.47 3.15 6.30
CA LEU A 234 -22.75 3.43 7.71
C LEU A 234 -24.25 3.72 7.91
N PRO A 235 -24.86 3.25 9.01
CA PRO A 235 -26.25 3.53 9.30
C PRO A 235 -26.42 4.98 9.73
N THR A 236 -27.39 5.67 9.12
CA THR A 236 -27.90 6.95 9.59
C THR A 236 -28.61 6.74 10.92
N SER A 237 -28.06 7.30 12.01
CA SER A 237 -28.78 7.36 13.28
C SER A 237 -29.77 8.52 13.22
N SER A 238 -31.02 8.20 13.59
CA SER A 238 -32.17 9.11 13.72
C SER A 238 -32.10 9.98 14.96
#